data_AF-A0AA41KH26-F1
#
_entry.id   AF-A0AA41KH26-F1
#
_cell.length_a   1.000
_cell.length_b   1.000
_cell.length_c   1.000
_cell.angle_alpha   90.00
_cell.angle_beta   90.00
_cell.angle_gamma   90.00
#
_symmetry.space_group_name_H-M   'P 1'
#
loop_
_entity.id
_entity.type
_entity.pdbx_description
1 polymer ?
#
loop_
_entity_poly.entity_id
_entity_poly.type
_entity_poly.pdbx_seq_one_letter_code
_entity_poly.pdbx_strand_id
1 'polypeptide(L)'
;MPDRRAFLEAAALVATTPLPGGNDTAADDDPATAECDICGAAKPAGMVDRTTVDPIAPLEADICAVCQFVQNHALADGVCDECGDPAEPGFSIELEYPLGEANLPAFSAWELCGDCVSWIASDIAYRGVDADPEAKETYVDLIDAQHERGADQEGSE
;
A
#
# COMPACT_ATOMS: atom_id res chain seq x y z
N MET A 1 15.23 15.27 -24.22
CA MET A 1 14.29 14.86 -23.17
C MET A 1 13.39 13.79 -23.78
N PRO A 2 13.46 12.53 -23.33
CA PRO A 2 12.59 11.49 -23.86
C PRO A 2 11.15 11.78 -23.45
N ASP A 3 10.23 11.61 -24.41
CA ASP A 3 8.82 11.90 -24.25
C ASP A 3 8.19 10.91 -23.25
N ARG A 4 7.79 11.43 -22.08
CA ARG A 4 7.19 10.67 -20.98
C ARG A 4 5.97 9.88 -21.44
N ARG A 5 5.25 10.34 -22.47
CA ARG A 5 4.11 9.64 -23.03
C ARG A 5 4.51 8.37 -23.78
N ALA A 6 5.60 8.44 -24.54
CA ALA A 6 6.14 7.29 -25.26
C ALA A 6 6.66 6.20 -24.30
N PHE A 7 7.20 6.60 -23.15
CA PHE A 7 7.63 5.65 -22.12
C PHE A 7 6.44 4.91 -21.46
N LEU A 8 5.37 5.65 -21.14
CA LEU A 8 4.18 5.07 -20.52
C LEU A 8 3.41 4.15 -21.49
N GLU A 9 3.35 4.50 -22.78
CA GLU A 9 2.73 3.65 -23.80
C GLU A 9 3.54 2.37 -24.05
N ALA A 10 4.88 2.42 -23.99
CA ALA A 10 5.73 1.24 -24.10
C ALA A 10 5.60 0.30 -22.89
N ALA A 11 5.48 0.84 -21.67
CA ALA A 11 5.30 0.04 -20.45
C ALA A 11 3.95 -0.70 -20.46
N ALA A 12 2.88 -0.05 -20.92
CA ALA A 12 1.56 -0.67 -21.03
C ALA A 12 1.53 -1.83 -22.05
N LEU A 13 2.33 -1.75 -23.12
CA LEU A 13 2.43 -2.81 -24.13
C LEU A 13 3.21 -4.03 -23.61
N VAL A 14 4.23 -3.82 -22.76
CA VAL A 14 5.00 -4.90 -22.13
C VAL A 14 4.17 -5.61 -21.05
N ALA A 15 3.38 -4.86 -20.28
CA ALA A 15 2.53 -5.43 -19.24
C ALA A 15 1.35 -6.27 -19.79
N THR A 16 1.00 -6.10 -21.06
CA THR A 16 -0.17 -6.77 -21.69
C THR A 16 0.21 -7.78 -22.76
N THR A 17 1.51 -7.97 -23.04
CA THR A 17 1.97 -8.98 -23.99
C THR A 17 2.21 -10.32 -23.29
N PRO A 18 1.59 -11.43 -23.74
CA PRO A 18 1.86 -12.74 -23.19
C PRO A 18 3.31 -13.14 -23.51
N LEU A 19 4.07 -13.53 -22.49
CA LEU A 19 5.42 -14.07 -22.66
C LEU A 19 5.37 -15.43 -23.37
N PRO A 20 6.24 -15.69 -24.37
CA PRO A 20 6.29 -16.98 -25.01
C PRO A 20 7.03 -17.99 -24.11
N GLY A 21 6.25 -18.86 -23.47
CA GLY A 21 6.55 -20.27 -23.23
C GLY A 21 7.80 -20.65 -22.42
N GLY A 22 7.56 -21.07 -21.17
CA GLY A 22 8.37 -22.07 -20.47
C GLY A 22 7.44 -23.19 -19.97
N ASN A 23 7.48 -24.35 -20.64
CA ASN A 23 6.77 -25.57 -20.27
C ASN A 23 7.30 -26.11 -18.93
N ASP A 24 6.41 -26.53 -18.02
CA ASP A 24 6.31 -27.93 -17.58
C ASP A 24 5.13 -28.17 -16.61
N THR A 25 4.16 -28.93 -17.11
CA THR A 25 3.28 -29.89 -16.39
C THR A 25 2.41 -29.38 -15.22
N ALA A 26 1.29 -28.73 -15.56
CA ALA A 26 0.06 -28.82 -14.76
C ALA A 26 -1.09 -29.15 -15.72
N ALA A 27 -2.02 -29.99 -15.31
CA ALA A 27 -3.12 -30.46 -16.14
C ALA A 27 -3.93 -29.27 -16.69
N ASP A 28 -4.09 -29.23 -18.01
CA ASP A 28 -4.74 -28.18 -18.81
C ASP A 28 -6.28 -28.23 -18.72
N ASP A 29 -6.80 -28.60 -17.54
CA ASP A 29 -8.24 -28.71 -17.26
C ASP A 29 -8.71 -27.69 -16.21
N ASP A 30 -7.82 -26.86 -15.66
CA ASP A 30 -8.25 -25.77 -14.78
C ASP A 30 -8.93 -24.67 -15.60
N PRO A 31 -10.15 -24.25 -15.21
CA PRO A 31 -10.90 -23.28 -15.97
C PRO A 31 -10.14 -21.94 -15.99
N ALA A 32 -10.04 -21.32 -17.17
CA ALA A 32 -9.42 -20.00 -17.31
C ALA A 32 -10.09 -18.92 -16.42
N THR A 33 -11.34 -19.16 -16.02
CA THR A 33 -12.14 -18.26 -15.18
C THR A 33 -12.95 -19.01 -14.12
N ALA A 34 -13.12 -18.42 -12.94
CA ALA A 34 -13.99 -18.87 -11.87
C ALA A 34 -15.01 -17.79 -11.49
N GLU A 35 -16.20 -18.16 -11.02
CA GLU A 35 -17.24 -17.21 -10.56
C GLU A 35 -17.03 -16.86 -9.08
N CYS A 36 -17.21 -15.59 -8.73
CA CYS A 36 -17.19 -15.13 -7.33
C CYS A 36 -18.58 -15.23 -6.70
N ASP A 37 -18.72 -15.95 -5.59
CA ASP A 37 -19.99 -16.15 -4.87
C ASP A 37 -20.55 -14.86 -4.26
N ILE A 38 -19.72 -13.82 -4.06
CA ILE A 38 -20.14 -12.54 -3.47
C ILE A 38 -20.68 -11.56 -4.51
N CYS A 39 -20.02 -11.45 -5.67
CA CYS A 39 -20.41 -10.47 -6.71
C CYS A 39 -21.02 -11.10 -7.97
N GLY A 40 -21.02 -12.43 -8.10
CA GLY A 40 -21.56 -13.18 -9.23
C GLY A 40 -20.80 -12.98 -10.55
N ALA A 41 -19.59 -12.40 -10.50
CA ALA A 41 -18.81 -12.11 -11.69
C ALA A 41 -17.79 -13.23 -11.96
N ALA A 42 -17.66 -13.62 -13.23
CA ALA A 42 -16.55 -14.44 -13.71
C ALA A 42 -15.23 -13.64 -13.64
N LYS A 43 -14.21 -14.22 -13.02
CA LYS A 43 -12.87 -13.66 -12.81
C LYS A 43 -11.82 -14.65 -13.31
N PRO A 44 -10.58 -14.21 -13.60
CA PRO A 44 -9.48 -15.15 -13.80
C PRO A 44 -9.39 -16.11 -12.60
N ALA A 45 -9.19 -17.41 -12.84
CA ALA A 45 -9.24 -18.41 -11.77
C ALA A 45 -8.25 -18.12 -10.63
N GLY A 46 -7.05 -17.62 -10.93
CA GLY A 46 -6.08 -17.20 -9.92
C GLY A 46 -6.44 -15.93 -9.13
N MET A 47 -7.61 -15.33 -9.35
CA MET A 47 -8.13 -14.21 -8.55
C MET A 47 -9.28 -14.62 -7.64
N VAL A 48 -9.70 -15.90 -7.67
CA VAL A 48 -10.79 -16.44 -6.86
C VAL A 48 -10.23 -17.54 -5.97
N ASP A 49 -10.26 -17.30 -4.67
CA ASP A 49 -9.82 -18.28 -3.70
C ASP A 49 -11.02 -18.79 -2.91
N ARG A 50 -11.01 -20.10 -2.66
CA ARG A 50 -11.92 -20.71 -1.69
C ARG A 50 -11.46 -20.33 -0.30
N THR A 51 -12.28 -19.56 0.42
CA THR A 51 -11.94 -19.05 1.75
C THR A 51 -13.15 -19.05 2.68
N THR A 52 -12.89 -18.93 3.98
CA THR A 52 -13.92 -18.86 5.03
C THR A 52 -14.47 -17.43 5.15
N VAL A 53 -15.79 -17.28 5.12
CA VAL A 53 -16.49 -15.99 5.36
C VAL A 53 -16.79 -15.82 6.85
N ASP A 54 -15.96 -15.09 7.59
CA ASP A 54 -16.35 -14.60 8.94
C ASP A 54 -17.31 -13.40 8.81
N PRO A 55 -18.37 -13.24 9.65
CA PRO A 55 -18.54 -13.79 11.00
C PRO A 55 -19.76 -14.72 11.21
N ILE A 56 -20.41 -15.24 10.15
CA ILE A 56 -21.65 -16.02 10.27
C ILE A 56 -21.39 -17.50 9.95
N ALA A 57 -20.77 -18.21 10.91
CA ALA A 57 -20.35 -19.62 10.79
C ALA A 57 -19.33 -19.86 9.65
N PRO A 58 -18.49 -20.91 9.71
CA PRO A 58 -17.48 -21.14 8.67
C PRO A 58 -18.15 -21.58 7.37
N LEU A 59 -18.63 -20.60 6.60
CA LEU A 59 -19.12 -20.78 5.25
C LEU A 59 -17.91 -20.63 4.32
N GLU A 60 -17.53 -21.75 3.70
CA GLU A 60 -16.55 -21.75 2.62
C GLU A 60 -17.22 -21.26 1.34
N ALA A 61 -16.70 -20.18 0.77
CA ALA A 61 -17.18 -19.60 -0.48
C ALA A 61 -16.00 -19.30 -1.41
N ASP A 62 -16.25 -19.30 -2.72
CA ASP A 62 -15.26 -18.94 -3.73
C ASP A 62 -15.35 -17.41 -3.93
N ILE A 63 -14.38 -16.67 -3.38
CA ILE A 63 -14.46 -15.20 -3.29
C ILE A 63 -13.32 -14.57 -4.05
N CYS A 64 -13.62 -13.62 -4.92
CA CYS A 64 -12.55 -12.89 -5.61
C CYS A 64 -11.76 -11.98 -4.67
N ALA A 65 -10.47 -11.80 -4.93
CA ALA A 65 -9.55 -10.98 -4.13
C ALA A 65 -10.08 -9.57 -3.82
N VAL A 66 -10.83 -8.95 -4.76
CA VAL A 66 -11.46 -7.64 -4.55
C VAL A 66 -12.56 -7.69 -3.47
N CYS A 67 -13.42 -8.71 -3.51
CA CYS A 67 -14.48 -8.89 -2.52
C CYS A 67 -13.88 -9.27 -1.15
N GLN A 68 -12.81 -10.07 -1.12
CA GLN A 68 -12.09 -10.38 0.11
C GLN A 68 -11.46 -9.13 0.73
N PHE A 69 -10.79 -8.28 -0.06
CA PHE A 69 -10.25 -7.01 0.42
C PHE A 69 -11.33 -6.11 1.01
N VAL A 70 -12.47 -5.96 0.33
CA VAL A 70 -13.59 -5.14 0.82
C VAL A 70 -14.19 -5.72 2.12
N GLN A 71 -14.29 -7.04 2.23
CA GLN A 71 -14.87 -7.69 3.41
C GLN A 71 -13.91 -7.66 4.61
N ASN A 72 -12.65 -7.99 4.38
CA ASN A 72 -11.67 -8.23 5.44
C ASN A 72 -10.85 -6.99 5.77
N HIS A 73 -10.91 -5.95 4.93
CA HIS A 73 -10.05 -4.76 5.01
C HIS A 73 -8.57 -5.10 5.14
N ALA A 74 -8.17 -6.27 4.65
CA ALA A 74 -6.82 -6.81 4.73
C ALA A 74 -6.26 -6.96 3.32
N LEU A 75 -5.06 -6.42 3.11
CA LEU A 75 -4.27 -6.73 1.92
C LEU A 75 -3.55 -8.06 2.11
N ALA A 76 -3.07 -8.64 1.01
CA ALA A 76 -2.24 -9.82 1.09
C ALA A 76 -0.95 -9.50 1.88
N ASP A 77 -0.50 -10.43 2.70
CA ASP A 77 0.75 -10.29 3.48
C ASP A 77 1.92 -9.85 2.57
N GLY A 78 2.76 -8.94 3.05
CA GLY A 78 3.92 -8.45 2.31
C GLY A 78 3.59 -7.38 1.27
N VAL A 79 2.41 -6.77 1.34
CA VAL A 79 2.01 -5.61 0.53
C VAL A 79 1.79 -4.40 1.44
N CYS A 80 2.22 -3.23 0.99
CA CYS A 80 2.05 -1.98 1.70
C CYS A 80 0.57 -1.57 1.73
N ASP A 81 0.04 -1.34 2.92
CA ASP A 81 -1.34 -0.94 3.15
C ASP A 81 -1.69 0.45 2.59
N GLU A 82 -0.69 1.29 2.36
CA GLU A 82 -0.86 2.64 1.83
C GLU A 82 -0.77 2.69 0.30
N CYS A 83 0.26 2.07 -0.30
CA CYS A 83 0.52 2.21 -1.73
C CYS A 83 0.26 0.94 -2.57
N GLY A 84 0.09 -0.22 -1.93
CA GLY A 84 -0.11 -1.49 -2.62
C GLY A 84 1.16 -2.10 -3.23
N ASP A 85 2.33 -1.50 -3.03
CA ASP A 85 3.63 -2.07 -3.47
C ASP A 85 4.12 -3.14 -2.49
N PRO A 86 5.03 -4.04 -2.91
CA PRO A 86 5.66 -4.99 -2.01
C PRO A 86 6.31 -4.30 -0.80
N ALA A 87 5.98 -4.75 0.40
CA ALA A 87 6.51 -4.27 1.66
C ALA A 87 7.53 -5.27 2.21
N GLU A 88 8.64 -5.51 1.49
CA GLU A 88 9.74 -6.37 1.98
C GLU A 88 11.05 -5.58 2.16
N PRO A 89 11.56 -5.41 3.40
CA PRO A 89 10.92 -5.76 4.68
C PRO A 89 9.77 -4.81 5.03
N GLY A 90 8.69 -5.37 5.58
CA GLY A 90 7.49 -4.63 5.96
C GLY A 90 7.66 -3.99 7.34
N PHE A 91 7.07 -2.81 7.51
CA PHE A 91 7.11 -2.07 8.76
C PHE A 91 5.70 -1.98 9.35
N SER A 92 5.55 -2.44 10.58
CA SER A 92 4.29 -2.34 11.30
C SER A 92 4.12 -0.97 11.95
N ILE A 93 2.98 -0.32 11.70
CA ILE A 93 2.52 0.82 12.49
C ILE A 93 1.25 0.46 13.23
N GLU A 94 1.20 0.83 14.51
CA GLU A 94 0.06 0.59 15.39
C GLU A 94 -0.49 1.96 15.83
N LEU A 95 -1.81 2.15 15.68
CA LEU A 95 -2.48 3.38 16.06
C LEU A 95 -3.63 3.07 17.03
N GLU A 96 -3.55 3.66 18.21
CA GLU A 96 -4.62 3.66 19.20
C GLU A 96 -5.38 5.00 19.16
N TYR A 97 -6.71 4.95 19.12
CA TYR A 97 -7.54 6.15 19.07
C TYR A 97 -8.91 5.94 19.73
N PRO A 98 -9.55 7.01 20.25
CA PRO A 98 -10.90 6.92 20.77
C PRO A 98 -11.93 6.79 19.64
N LEU A 99 -12.87 5.85 19.77
CA LEU A 99 -13.95 5.60 18.81
C LEU A 99 -15.27 6.24 19.28
N GLY A 100 -15.74 7.21 18.50
CA GLY A 100 -17.03 7.87 18.69
C GLY A 100 -17.14 8.71 19.97
N GLU A 101 -18.33 9.23 20.25
CA GLU A 101 -18.59 10.10 21.41
C GLU A 101 -18.37 9.41 22.76
N ALA A 102 -18.37 8.07 22.78
CA ALA A 102 -18.16 7.26 23.98
C ALA A 102 -16.68 7.07 24.36
N ASN A 103 -15.73 7.54 23.54
CA ASN A 103 -14.29 7.36 23.74
C ASN A 103 -13.87 5.90 24.00
N LEU A 104 -14.47 4.94 23.28
CA LEU A 104 -14.06 3.54 23.39
C LEU A 104 -12.66 3.37 22.78
N PRO A 105 -11.78 2.52 23.36
CA PRO A 105 -10.48 2.27 22.76
C PRO A 105 -10.65 1.55 21.42
N ALA A 106 -10.10 2.13 20.36
CA ALA A 106 -9.93 1.49 19.06
C ALA A 106 -8.45 1.35 18.72
N PHE A 107 -8.16 0.37 17.88
CA PHE A 107 -6.84 -0.03 17.47
C PHE A 107 -6.86 -0.36 15.98
N SER A 108 -5.85 0.12 15.25
CA SER A 108 -5.56 -0.28 13.88
C SER A 108 -4.07 -0.59 13.73
N ALA A 109 -3.75 -1.68 13.05
CA ALA A 109 -2.39 -2.02 12.66
C ALA A 109 -2.30 -2.06 11.13
N TRP A 110 -1.19 -1.54 10.59
CA TRP A 110 -0.90 -1.53 9.16
C TRP A 110 0.52 -2.04 8.88
N GLU A 111 0.69 -2.74 7.77
CA GLU A 111 2.00 -3.09 7.21
C GLU A 111 2.37 -2.12 6.08
N LEU A 112 3.52 -1.46 6.19
CA LEU A 112 3.94 -0.40 5.26
C LEU A 112 5.29 -0.71 4.62
N CYS A 113 5.48 -0.29 3.37
CA CYS A 113 6.81 -0.24 2.76
C CYS A 113 7.66 0.89 3.38
N GLY A 114 8.98 0.81 3.19
CA GLY A 114 9.95 1.77 3.73
C GLY A 114 9.66 3.24 3.38
N ASP A 115 9.21 3.50 2.15
CA ASP A 115 8.92 4.87 1.70
C ASP A 115 7.65 5.42 2.38
N CYS A 116 6.59 4.62 2.44
CA CYS A 116 5.34 5.01 3.09
C CYS A 116 5.51 5.23 4.59
N VAL A 117 6.23 4.34 5.30
CA VAL A 117 6.50 4.55 6.73
C VAL A 117 7.38 5.77 6.96
N SER A 118 8.38 6.03 6.11
CA SER A 118 9.23 7.23 6.21
C SER A 118 8.42 8.50 6.01
N TRP A 119 7.52 8.52 5.02
CA TRP A 119 6.65 9.66 4.76
C TRP A 119 5.67 9.92 5.90
N ILE A 120 4.96 8.89 6.37
CA ILE A 120 4.00 9.01 7.50
C ILE A 120 4.71 9.47 8.76
N ALA A 121 5.87 8.87 9.10
CA ALA A 121 6.65 9.29 10.27
C ALA A 121 7.10 10.75 10.16
N SER A 122 7.49 11.18 8.97
CA SER A 122 7.86 12.58 8.71
C SER A 122 6.65 13.50 8.86
N ASP A 123 5.49 13.17 8.29
CA ASP A 123 4.27 13.98 8.41
C ASP A 123 3.82 14.10 9.88
N ILE A 124 3.85 13.01 10.65
CA ILE A 124 3.56 13.02 12.08
C ILE A 124 4.52 13.95 12.82
N ALA A 125 5.83 13.84 12.55
CA ALA A 125 6.83 14.69 13.18
C ALA A 125 6.63 16.17 12.82
N TYR A 126 6.37 16.47 11.55
CA TYR A 126 6.09 17.83 11.09
C TYR A 126 4.85 18.42 11.73
N ARG A 127 3.76 17.67 11.83
CA ARG A 127 2.55 18.13 12.51
C ARG A 127 2.76 18.30 14.01
N GLY A 128 3.58 17.44 14.63
CA GLY A 128 3.99 17.59 16.02
C GLY A 128 4.76 18.90 16.24
N VAL A 129 5.72 19.21 15.37
CA VAL A 129 6.44 20.49 15.38
C VAL A 129 5.48 21.66 15.13
N ASP A 130 4.58 21.55 14.16
CA ASP A 130 3.65 22.63 13.81
C ASP A 130 2.64 22.95 14.93
N ALA A 131 2.25 21.93 15.71
CA ALA A 131 1.34 22.05 16.84
C ALA A 131 1.97 22.73 18.08
N ASP A 132 3.31 22.77 18.17
CA ASP A 132 4.06 23.43 19.24
C ASP A 132 4.76 24.70 18.69
N PRO A 133 4.27 25.92 19.01
CA PRO A 133 4.83 27.15 18.49
C PRO A 133 6.33 27.36 18.77
N GLU A 134 6.83 26.91 19.93
CA GLU A 134 8.25 27.06 20.29
C GLU A 134 9.12 26.07 19.51
N ALA A 135 8.65 24.83 19.37
CA ALA A 135 9.32 23.84 18.53
C ALA A 135 9.33 24.27 17.06
N LYS A 136 8.24 24.86 16.58
CA LYS A 136 8.12 25.40 15.22
C LYS A 136 9.10 26.54 14.96
N GLU A 137 9.20 27.51 15.87
CA GLU A 137 10.16 28.61 15.75
C GLU A 137 11.60 28.07 15.69
N THR A 138 11.95 27.19 16.62
CA THR A 138 13.26 26.53 16.64
C THR A 138 13.55 25.76 15.34
N TYR A 139 12.56 25.05 14.80
CA TYR A 139 12.69 24.31 13.56
C TYR A 139 12.96 25.24 12.37
N VAL A 140 12.26 26.37 12.28
CA VAL A 140 12.48 27.38 11.22
C VAL A 140 13.91 27.93 11.30
N ASP A 141 14.38 28.32 12.48
CA ASP A 141 15.73 28.84 12.69
C ASP A 141 16.81 27.84 12.25
N LEU A 142 16.60 26.54 12.52
CA LEU A 142 17.53 25.49 12.11
C LEU A 142 17.58 25.30 10.58
N ILE A 143 16.44 25.40 9.91
CA ILE A 143 16.35 25.31 8.44
C ILE A 143 17.02 26.53 7.79
N ASP A 144 16.78 27.73 8.30
CA ASP A 144 17.43 28.94 7.82
C ASP A 144 18.96 28.84 7.97
N ALA A 145 19.44 28.43 9.15
CA ALA A 145 20.88 28.21 9.37
C ALA A 145 21.47 27.09 8.48
N GLN A 146 20.67 26.10 8.06
CA GLN A 146 21.13 25.09 7.10
C GLN A 146 21.23 25.65 5.69
N HIS A 147 20.25 26.45 5.24
CA HIS A 147 20.31 27.10 3.94
C HIS A 147 21.50 28.05 3.82
N GLU A 148 21.78 28.84 4.86
CA GLU A 148 22.95 29.72 4.90
C GLU A 148 24.25 28.93 4.74
N ARG A 149 24.38 27.80 5.46
CA ARG A 149 25.55 26.91 5.35
C ARG A 149 25.70 26.28 3.97
N GLY A 150 24.60 25.93 3.30
CA GLY A 150 24.63 25.40 1.94
C GLY A 150 25.09 26.44 0.93
N ALA A 151 24.58 27.67 1.04
CA ALA A 151 24.96 28.77 0.16
C ALA A 151 26.46 29.13 0.28
N ASP A 152 27.02 29.08 1.50
CA ASP A 152 28.45 29.30 1.75
C ASP A 152 29.34 28.22 1.13
N GLN A 153 28.84 26.99 1.00
CA GLN A 153 29.56 25.87 0.39
C GLN A 153 29.51 25.91 -1.14
N GLU A 154 28.36 26.25 -1.73
CA GLU A 154 28.20 26.42 -3.18
C GLU A 154 28.89 27.68 -3.72
N GLY A 155 29.04 28.73 -2.90
CA GLY A 155 29.76 29.95 -3.26
C GLY A 155 31.29 29.89 -3.13
N SER A 156 31.84 28.75 -2.67
CA SER A 156 33.28 28.53 -2.46
C SER A 156 33.95 27.68 -3.56
N GLU A 157 33.22 27.32 -4.63
CA GLU A 157 33.73 26.64 -5.83
C GLU A 157 34.16 27.59 -6.95
#